data_AF-A0A8D0RUQ5-F1
#
_entry.id   AF-A0A8D0RUQ5-F1
#
_cell.length_a   1.000
_cell.length_b   1.000
_cell.length_c   1.000
_cell.angle_alpha   90.00
_cell.angle_beta   90.00
_cell.angle_gamma   90.00
#
_symmetry.space_group_name_H-M   'P 1'
#
loop_
_entity.id
_entity.type
_entity.pdbx_description
1 polymer ?
#
loop_
_entity_poly.entity_id
_entity_poly.type
_entity_poly.pdbx_seq_one_letter_code
_entity_poly.pdbx_strand_id
1 'polypeptide(L)'
;MRRQKTARNEENPHGSEDLQAALQEPRLRLLLAGRTGAGKSSTGNSILGRKHFDSRLRATSVTRSCAVASGRWAEWDVDVLDTPDLFSSEVARTDPDCKERGRCYLLAAPGPHALLLVTQLGRFTAQDQQAWRGVKALFGDGVSAHTIVVFTRKEDLAEGSLQDYVRDSENQALRQLVAECGGRVCAFNNRATGPEQEAQVTELMRLVEDLVRDRGGAPYTNDVYRLAQALGGVSPEERLRKVAEQVAGRQLKQRWGWLLASRWKWPEALGTWWSLSLAGLLSGLILLYGSHWLWGGRS
;
A
#
# COMPACT_ATOMS: atom_id res chain seq x y z
N MET A 1 14.16 19.78 -70.75
CA MET A 1 13.37 20.45 -69.70
C MET A 1 12.64 19.40 -68.87
N ARG A 2 13.14 19.16 -67.66
CA ARG A 2 12.57 18.26 -66.64
C ARG A 2 11.46 18.99 -65.89
N ARG A 3 10.29 18.35 -65.71
CA ARG A 3 9.39 18.56 -64.56
C ARG A 3 8.71 17.23 -64.24
N GLN A 4 9.37 16.42 -63.40
CA GLN A 4 8.70 15.33 -62.67
C GLN A 4 8.22 15.91 -61.34
N LYS A 5 6.93 15.68 -61.07
CA LYS A 5 6.20 16.07 -59.87
C LYS A 5 6.51 15.01 -58.81
N THR A 6 7.31 15.37 -57.81
CA THR A 6 7.64 14.50 -56.67
C THR A 6 6.45 14.45 -55.72
N ALA A 7 5.88 13.27 -55.52
CA ALA A 7 4.95 13.00 -54.43
C ALA A 7 5.76 12.93 -53.12
N ARG A 8 5.38 13.75 -52.15
CA ARG A 8 5.89 13.70 -50.78
C ARG A 8 5.15 12.56 -50.07
N ASN A 9 5.88 11.50 -49.71
CA ASN A 9 5.42 10.58 -48.67
C ASN A 9 5.56 11.31 -47.33
N GLU A 10 4.43 11.58 -46.69
CA GLU A 10 4.38 11.94 -45.28
C GLU A 10 4.33 10.63 -44.47
N GLU A 11 5.47 10.21 -43.95
CA GLU A 11 5.54 9.19 -42.92
C GLU A 11 5.00 9.80 -41.62
N ASN A 12 3.83 9.31 -41.19
CA ASN A 12 3.18 9.69 -39.95
C ASN A 12 3.89 8.99 -38.76
N PRO A 13 4.54 9.70 -37.83
CA PRO A 13 5.32 9.08 -36.74
C PRO A 13 4.45 8.50 -35.61
N HIS A 14 3.13 8.70 -35.65
CA HIS A 14 2.23 8.44 -34.52
C HIS A 14 1.77 6.98 -34.37
N GLY A 15 2.12 6.07 -35.28
CA GLY A 15 1.69 4.66 -35.23
C GLY A 15 2.56 3.73 -34.39
N SER A 16 3.71 4.20 -33.88
CA SER A 16 4.69 3.36 -33.16
C SER A 16 4.37 3.19 -31.68
N GLU A 17 3.81 4.20 -31.02
CA GLU A 17 3.53 4.17 -29.58
C GLU A 17 2.30 3.31 -29.25
N ASP A 18 1.27 3.36 -30.09
CA ASP A 18 0.05 2.56 -29.95
C ASP A 18 0.31 1.06 -30.17
N LEU A 19 1.22 0.70 -31.09
CA LEU A 19 1.63 -0.69 -31.31
C LEU A 19 2.51 -1.21 -30.17
N GLN A 20 3.33 -0.36 -29.54
CA GLN A 20 4.18 -0.74 -28.41
C GLN A 20 3.38 -0.92 -27.11
N ALA A 21 2.30 -0.16 -26.91
CA ALA A 21 1.37 -0.39 -25.80
C ALA A 21 0.59 -1.71 -25.96
N ALA A 22 0.28 -2.10 -27.20
CA ALA A 22 -0.44 -3.34 -27.52
C ALA A 22 0.42 -4.62 -27.45
N LEU A 23 1.74 -4.50 -27.25
CA LEU A 23 2.70 -5.63 -27.22
C LEU A 23 3.26 -5.93 -25.81
N GLN A 24 2.84 -5.21 -24.77
CA GLN A 24 3.18 -5.62 -23.40
C GLN A 24 2.28 -6.78 -22.99
N GLU A 25 2.89 -7.92 -22.67
CA GLU A 25 2.19 -9.02 -22.02
C GLU A 25 1.47 -8.49 -20.77
N PRO A 26 0.18 -8.84 -20.59
CA PRO A 26 -0.64 -8.26 -19.55
C PRO A 26 -0.05 -8.66 -18.19
N ARG A 27 0.37 -7.66 -17.39
CA ARG A 27 1.17 -7.87 -16.17
C ARG A 27 0.42 -7.47 -14.91
N LEU A 28 0.30 -8.39 -13.95
CA LEU A 28 -0.26 -8.15 -12.62
C LEU A 28 0.85 -7.99 -11.58
N ARG A 29 0.58 -7.15 -10.58
CA ARG A 29 1.50 -6.86 -9.47
C ARG A 29 0.72 -7.00 -8.17
N LEU A 30 1.05 -8.01 -7.40
CA LEU A 30 0.38 -8.38 -6.15
C LEU A 30 1.31 -8.06 -4.98
N LEU A 31 0.87 -7.18 -4.09
CA LEU A 31 1.64 -6.81 -2.89
C LEU A 31 1.10 -7.53 -1.67
N LEU A 32 1.91 -8.36 -1.02
CA LEU A 32 1.52 -9.07 0.19
C LEU A 32 1.72 -8.17 1.41
N ALA A 33 0.66 -7.95 2.17
CA ALA A 33 0.70 -7.15 3.40
C ALA A 33 0.07 -7.88 4.57
N GLY A 34 0.31 -7.39 5.79
CA GLY A 34 -0.19 -7.99 7.03
C GLY A 34 0.91 -8.23 8.06
N ARG A 35 0.50 -8.59 9.28
CA ARG A 35 1.43 -8.77 10.41
C ARG A 35 2.44 -9.89 10.16
N THR A 36 3.49 -9.91 10.98
CA THR A 36 4.42 -11.04 11.06
C THR A 36 3.67 -12.32 11.43
N GLY A 37 4.01 -13.43 10.78
CA GLY A 37 3.41 -14.74 11.04
C GLY A 37 1.98 -14.93 10.51
N ALA A 38 1.43 -14.00 9.72
CA ALA A 38 0.12 -14.16 9.09
C ALA A 38 0.12 -15.17 7.92
N GLY A 39 1.30 -15.52 7.40
CA GLY A 39 1.46 -16.47 6.29
C GLY A 39 1.74 -15.85 4.91
N LYS A 40 2.12 -14.56 4.84
CA LYS A 40 2.42 -13.84 3.58
C LYS A 40 3.31 -14.64 2.61
N SER A 41 4.53 -14.96 3.02
CA SER A 41 5.50 -15.70 2.19
C SER A 41 4.97 -17.06 1.72
N SER A 42 4.21 -17.77 2.56
CA SER A 42 3.57 -19.04 2.16
C SER A 42 2.47 -18.82 1.12
N THR A 43 1.62 -17.80 1.29
CA THR A 43 0.61 -17.42 0.31
C THR A 43 1.24 -17.02 -1.02
N GLY A 44 2.34 -16.26 -1.01
CA GLY A 44 3.08 -15.94 -2.23
C GLY A 44 3.64 -17.18 -2.94
N ASN A 45 4.17 -18.13 -2.19
CA ASN A 45 4.60 -19.42 -2.74
C ASN A 45 3.45 -20.24 -3.33
N SER A 46 2.29 -20.23 -2.68
CA SER A 46 1.09 -20.91 -3.17
C SER A 46 0.61 -20.31 -4.49
N ILE A 47 0.55 -18.97 -4.59
CA ILE A 47 0.20 -18.24 -5.83
C ILE A 47 1.15 -18.60 -6.96
N LEU A 48 2.46 -18.64 -6.69
CA LEU A 48 3.48 -18.91 -7.70
C LEU A 48 3.67 -20.41 -8.02
N GLY A 49 2.98 -21.30 -7.32
CA GLY A 49 3.13 -22.75 -7.50
C GLY A 49 4.50 -23.31 -7.10
N ARG A 50 5.36 -22.53 -6.41
CA ARG A 50 6.73 -22.93 -6.08
C ARG A 50 7.24 -22.26 -4.80
N LYS A 51 8.22 -22.89 -4.14
CA LYS A 51 8.88 -22.33 -2.96
C LYS A 51 9.94 -21.31 -3.38
N HIS A 52 9.61 -20.03 -3.32
CA HIS A 52 10.55 -18.93 -3.59
C HIS A 52 10.87 -18.12 -2.33
N PHE A 53 9.84 -17.73 -1.58
CA PHE A 53 10.01 -16.99 -0.32
C PHE A 53 10.27 -17.96 0.84
N ASP A 54 11.21 -17.64 1.74
CA ASP A 54 11.51 -18.49 2.90
C ASP A 54 10.36 -18.40 3.94
N SER A 55 9.54 -19.44 4.00
CA SER A 55 8.29 -19.44 4.77
C SER A 55 8.29 -20.40 5.96
N ARG A 56 9.38 -20.44 6.74
CA ARG A 56 9.53 -21.32 7.91
C ARG A 56 8.72 -20.81 9.10
N LEU A 57 8.07 -21.73 9.81
CA LEU A 57 7.51 -21.44 11.14
C LEU A 57 8.66 -21.16 12.12
N ARG A 58 8.82 -19.90 12.51
CA ARG A 58 9.79 -19.47 13.52
C ARG A 58 9.15 -18.46 14.47
N ALA A 59 9.68 -18.36 15.68
CA ALA A 59 9.27 -17.36 16.67
C ALA A 59 9.65 -15.92 16.27
N THR A 60 10.52 -15.76 15.26
CA THR A 60 11.02 -14.46 14.76
C THR A 60 10.80 -14.31 13.26
N SER A 61 10.68 -13.08 12.77
CA SER A 61 10.54 -12.79 11.34
C SER A 61 11.74 -13.30 10.55
N VAL A 62 11.48 -14.06 9.50
CA VAL A 62 12.51 -14.58 8.58
C VAL A 62 12.80 -13.57 7.47
N THR A 63 11.75 -12.98 6.90
CA THR A 63 11.85 -11.96 5.85
C THR A 63 12.36 -10.65 6.45
N ARG A 64 13.56 -10.23 6.01
CA ARG A 64 14.21 -8.97 6.44
C ARG A 64 14.16 -7.87 5.38
N SER A 65 13.90 -8.23 4.13
CA SER A 65 13.77 -7.29 3.02
C SER A 65 12.68 -7.74 2.06
N CYS A 66 12.11 -6.80 1.33
CA CYS A 66 11.17 -7.02 0.26
C CYS A 66 11.80 -7.86 -0.84
N ALA A 67 11.03 -8.81 -1.35
CA ALA A 67 11.43 -9.69 -2.43
C ALA A 67 10.30 -9.82 -3.45
N VAL A 68 10.64 -9.81 -4.73
CA VAL A 68 9.69 -10.05 -5.82
C VAL A 68 10.01 -11.39 -6.46
N ALA A 69 8.96 -12.14 -6.78
CA ALA A 69 9.05 -13.26 -7.69
C ALA A 69 7.92 -13.24 -8.69
N SER A 70 8.25 -13.63 -9.93
CA SER A 70 7.33 -13.62 -11.04
C SER A 70 6.90 -15.03 -11.41
N GLY A 71 5.63 -15.23 -11.73
CA GLY A 71 5.09 -16.47 -12.27
C GLY A 71 4.12 -16.15 -13.41
N ARG A 72 3.57 -17.20 -14.00
CA ARG A 72 2.55 -17.07 -15.04
C ARG A 72 1.26 -17.68 -14.54
N TRP A 73 0.15 -16.99 -14.77
CA TRP A 73 -1.19 -17.53 -14.54
C TRP A 73 -2.05 -17.16 -15.75
N ALA A 74 -2.53 -18.18 -16.47
CA ALA A 74 -3.16 -18.00 -17.78
C ALA A 74 -2.30 -17.12 -18.73
N GLU A 75 -2.86 -16.05 -19.27
CA GLU A 75 -2.17 -15.06 -20.10
C GLU A 75 -1.34 -14.04 -19.31
N TRP A 76 -1.52 -13.95 -17.99
CA TRP A 76 -0.92 -12.91 -17.17
C TRP A 76 0.48 -13.28 -16.66
N ASP A 77 1.39 -12.32 -16.79
CA ASP A 77 2.63 -12.26 -16.02
C ASP A 77 2.32 -11.73 -14.62
N VAL A 78 2.54 -12.53 -13.58
CA VAL A 78 2.18 -12.18 -12.20
C VAL A 78 3.43 -11.96 -11.36
N ASP A 79 3.68 -10.71 -10.97
CA ASP A 79 4.71 -10.37 -9.98
C ASP A 79 4.08 -10.38 -8.58
N VAL A 80 4.64 -11.18 -7.67
CA VAL A 80 4.28 -11.22 -6.26
C VAL A 80 5.39 -10.58 -5.43
N LEU A 81 5.05 -9.53 -4.69
CA LEU A 81 5.95 -8.82 -3.78
C LEU A 81 5.65 -9.27 -2.34
N ASP A 82 6.58 -10.02 -1.75
CA ASP A 82 6.58 -10.32 -0.32
C ASP A 82 7.27 -9.21 0.47
N THR A 83 6.69 -8.81 1.61
CA THR A 83 7.21 -7.72 2.43
C THR A 83 7.64 -8.23 3.82
N PRO A 84 8.70 -7.66 4.41
CA PRO A 84 9.00 -7.87 5.82
C PRO A 84 7.94 -7.17 6.70
N ASP A 85 8.20 -7.04 8.01
CA ASP A 85 7.26 -6.38 8.92
C ASP A 85 7.29 -4.85 8.77
N LEU A 86 6.68 -4.35 7.69
CA LEU A 86 6.61 -2.92 7.37
C LEU A 86 5.40 -2.21 7.96
N PHE A 87 4.48 -2.96 8.57
CA PHE A 87 3.14 -2.46 8.93
C PHE A 87 2.86 -2.51 10.43
N SER A 88 3.75 -3.10 11.24
CA SER A 88 3.59 -3.11 12.68
C SER A 88 4.00 -1.79 13.34
N SER A 89 3.74 -1.67 14.64
CA SER A 89 4.21 -0.55 15.47
C SER A 89 5.75 -0.48 15.57
N GLU A 90 6.45 -1.60 15.34
CA GLU A 90 7.91 -1.68 15.44
C GLU A 90 8.62 -1.07 14.23
N VAL A 91 7.91 -0.74 13.14
CA VAL A 91 8.51 -0.25 11.90
C VAL A 91 9.36 1.02 12.08
N ALA A 92 9.01 1.86 13.05
CA ALA A 92 9.80 3.06 13.36
C ALA A 92 11.20 2.72 13.90
N ARG A 93 11.37 1.54 14.51
CA ARG A 93 12.64 1.04 15.03
C ARG A 93 13.38 0.17 14.01
N THR A 94 12.64 -0.61 13.22
CA THR A 94 13.24 -1.57 12.27
C THR A 94 13.56 -0.96 10.90
N ASP A 95 12.88 0.13 10.51
CA ASP A 95 13.11 0.85 9.26
C ASP A 95 13.02 2.38 9.48
N PRO A 96 13.84 2.97 10.38
CA PRO A 96 13.73 4.38 10.78
C PRO A 96 13.82 5.36 9.60
N ASP A 97 14.68 5.06 8.62
CA ASP A 97 14.94 5.91 7.46
C ASP A 97 13.98 5.64 6.28
N CYS A 98 12.94 4.83 6.48
CA CYS A 98 11.99 4.42 5.44
C CYS A 98 12.64 3.73 4.23
N LYS A 99 13.83 3.14 4.38
CA LYS A 99 14.59 2.54 3.28
C LYS A 99 13.84 1.33 2.73
N GLU A 100 13.37 0.44 3.60
CA GLU A 100 12.69 -0.78 3.18
C GLU A 100 11.26 -0.48 2.69
N ARG A 101 10.60 0.50 3.30
CA ARG A 101 9.33 1.04 2.77
C ARG A 101 9.51 1.69 1.40
N GLY A 102 10.59 2.43 1.19
CA GLY A 102 10.93 3.00 -0.13
C GLY A 102 11.21 1.91 -1.15
N ARG A 103 11.94 0.85 -0.77
CA ARG A 103 12.19 -0.32 -1.62
C ARG A 103 10.89 -1.02 -2.02
N CYS A 104 9.95 -1.17 -1.09
CA CYS A 104 8.61 -1.71 -1.36
C CYS A 104 7.89 -0.90 -2.47
N TYR A 105 7.92 0.43 -2.39
CA TYR A 105 7.37 1.31 -3.43
C TYR A 105 8.05 1.11 -4.79
N LEU A 106 9.38 1.02 -4.81
CA LEU A 106 10.14 0.84 -6.05
C LEU A 106 9.84 -0.51 -6.73
N LEU A 107 9.76 -1.58 -5.94
CA LEU A 107 9.47 -2.92 -6.45
C LEU A 107 8.02 -3.07 -6.93
N ALA A 108 7.10 -2.31 -6.35
CA ALA A 108 5.70 -2.30 -6.75
C ALA A 108 5.36 -1.27 -7.84
N ALA A 109 6.30 -0.40 -8.25
CA ALA A 109 6.04 0.66 -9.22
C ALA A 109 5.60 0.09 -10.60
N PRO A 110 4.68 0.74 -11.33
CA PRO A 110 4.01 2.02 -11.06
C PRO A 110 2.94 1.99 -9.96
N GLY A 111 2.67 0.80 -9.41
CA GLY A 111 1.67 0.55 -8.38
C GLY A 111 1.19 -0.91 -8.39
N PRO A 112 0.72 -1.46 -7.26
CA PRO A 112 0.12 -2.78 -7.22
C PRO A 112 -1.26 -2.76 -7.87
N HIS A 113 -1.60 -3.82 -8.60
CA HIS A 113 -2.96 -4.04 -9.10
C HIS A 113 -3.87 -4.48 -7.96
N ALA A 114 -3.36 -5.34 -7.07
CA ALA A 114 -4.01 -5.72 -5.84
C ALA A 114 -3.02 -5.72 -4.66
N LEU A 115 -3.49 -5.27 -3.50
CA LEU A 115 -2.85 -5.50 -2.21
C LEU A 115 -3.56 -6.67 -1.53
N LEU A 116 -2.81 -7.72 -1.21
CA LEU A 116 -3.32 -8.91 -0.54
C LEU A 116 -3.03 -8.77 0.96
N LEU A 117 -4.04 -8.39 1.73
CA LEU A 117 -3.93 -8.28 3.18
C LEU A 117 -4.11 -9.67 3.80
N VAL A 118 -3.01 -10.31 4.15
CA VAL A 118 -2.98 -11.66 4.69
C VAL A 118 -3.24 -11.64 6.20
N THR A 119 -4.24 -12.38 6.65
CA THR A 119 -4.56 -12.62 8.06
C THR A 119 -4.86 -14.11 8.28
N GLN A 120 -4.89 -14.56 9.53
CA GLN A 120 -5.17 -15.96 9.85
C GLN A 120 -6.66 -16.13 10.20
N LEU A 121 -7.31 -17.14 9.62
CA LEU A 121 -8.67 -17.51 9.99
C LEU A 121 -8.79 -17.76 11.51
N GLY A 122 -9.90 -17.32 12.09
CA GLY A 122 -10.17 -17.45 13.53
C GLY A 122 -9.32 -16.54 14.43
N ARG A 123 -8.34 -15.80 13.88
CA ARG A 123 -7.37 -15.03 14.68
C ARG A 123 -7.08 -13.64 14.11
N PHE A 124 -8.12 -12.81 14.03
CA PHE A 124 -7.99 -11.39 13.74
C PHE A 124 -7.80 -10.57 15.03
N THR A 125 -6.58 -10.10 15.27
CA THR A 125 -6.16 -9.52 16.56
C THR A 125 -5.87 -8.02 16.46
N ALA A 126 -5.55 -7.38 17.59
CA ALA A 126 -5.05 -6.00 17.62
C ALA A 126 -3.79 -5.81 16.75
N GLN A 127 -2.95 -6.84 16.59
CA GLN A 127 -1.79 -6.78 15.70
C GLN A 127 -2.20 -6.74 14.22
N ASP A 128 -3.26 -7.45 13.84
CA ASP A 128 -3.80 -7.41 12.48
C ASP A 128 -4.42 -6.03 12.18
N GLN A 129 -5.17 -5.47 13.14
CA GLN A 129 -5.68 -4.09 13.04
C GLN A 129 -4.55 -3.07 12.93
N GLN A 130 -3.48 -3.25 13.71
CA GLN A 130 -2.29 -2.39 13.63
C GLN A 130 -1.63 -2.51 12.25
N ALA A 131 -1.49 -3.72 11.72
CA ALA A 131 -0.97 -3.92 10.38
C ALA A 131 -1.84 -3.23 9.32
N TRP A 132 -3.17 -3.32 9.43
CA TRP A 132 -4.07 -2.61 8.51
C TRP A 132 -3.91 -1.09 8.60
N ARG A 133 -3.81 -0.53 9.82
CA ARG A 133 -3.49 0.90 10.01
C ARG A 133 -2.14 1.26 9.41
N GLY A 134 -1.13 0.41 9.54
CA GLY A 134 0.19 0.60 8.94
C GLY A 134 0.15 0.63 7.41
N VAL A 135 -0.65 -0.26 6.79
CA VAL A 135 -0.90 -0.26 5.34
C VAL A 135 -1.52 1.07 4.90
N LYS A 136 -2.59 1.52 5.56
CA LYS A 136 -3.23 2.81 5.25
C LYS A 136 -2.31 4.01 5.50
N ALA A 137 -1.51 3.98 6.56
CA ALA A 137 -0.51 5.04 6.82
C ALA A 137 0.55 5.09 5.71
N LEU A 138 1.03 3.93 5.24
CA LEU A 138 2.06 3.88 4.21
C LEU A 138 1.52 4.29 2.83
N PHE A 139 0.38 3.74 2.42
CA PHE A 139 -0.13 3.89 1.06
C PHE A 139 -1.18 5.00 0.91
N GLY A 140 -1.93 5.31 1.96
CA GLY A 140 -3.12 6.16 1.97
C GLY A 140 -4.41 5.34 2.03
N ASP A 141 -5.51 5.94 2.52
CA ASP A 141 -6.78 5.24 2.74
C ASP A 141 -7.39 4.66 1.44
N GLY A 142 -7.10 5.28 0.29
CA GLY A 142 -7.56 4.81 -1.02
C GLY A 142 -7.05 3.42 -1.41
N VAL A 143 -6.02 2.89 -0.74
CA VAL A 143 -5.50 1.53 -1.00
C VAL A 143 -6.53 0.43 -0.70
N SER A 144 -7.51 0.70 0.19
CA SER A 144 -8.63 -0.19 0.49
C SER A 144 -9.43 -0.59 -0.75
N ALA A 145 -9.56 0.33 -1.70
CA ALA A 145 -10.24 0.13 -2.98
C ALA A 145 -9.54 -0.90 -3.89
N HIS A 146 -8.27 -1.22 -3.62
CA HIS A 146 -7.44 -2.20 -4.31
C HIS A 146 -7.04 -3.38 -3.40
N THR A 147 -7.64 -3.51 -2.22
CA THR A 147 -7.28 -4.55 -1.26
C THR A 147 -8.23 -5.75 -1.33
N ILE A 148 -7.66 -6.95 -1.24
CA ILE A 148 -8.34 -8.23 -1.03
C ILE A 148 -7.85 -8.81 0.29
N VAL A 149 -8.76 -9.25 1.16
CA VAL A 149 -8.39 -9.87 2.45
C VAL A 149 -8.22 -11.37 2.25
N VAL A 150 -7.01 -11.89 2.51
CA VAL A 150 -6.68 -13.30 2.35
C VAL A 150 -6.59 -13.96 3.72
N PHE A 151 -7.45 -14.95 3.98
CA PHE A 151 -7.46 -15.74 5.20
C PHE A 151 -6.62 -17.00 5.01
N THR A 152 -5.53 -17.13 5.76
CA THR A 152 -4.76 -18.38 5.82
C THR A 152 -5.39 -19.37 6.79
N ARG A 153 -5.02 -20.64 6.65
CA ARG A 153 -5.60 -21.78 7.36
C ARG A 153 -7.05 -22.07 6.97
N LYS A 154 -7.31 -22.14 5.68
CA LYS A 154 -8.63 -22.50 5.13
C LYS A 154 -9.15 -23.83 5.69
N GLU A 155 -8.26 -24.77 6.03
CA GLU A 155 -8.61 -26.05 6.64
C GLU A 155 -9.40 -25.90 7.96
N ASP A 156 -9.24 -24.78 8.66
CA ASP A 156 -9.96 -24.49 9.91
C ASP A 156 -11.44 -24.09 9.64
N LEU A 157 -11.86 -23.84 8.39
CA LEU A 157 -13.28 -23.66 8.01
C LEU A 157 -14.05 -25.00 7.98
N ALA A 158 -13.37 -26.14 7.89
CA ALA A 158 -13.99 -27.44 7.58
C ALA A 158 -14.92 -27.34 6.35
N GLU A 159 -16.21 -27.67 6.50
CA GLU A 159 -17.22 -27.57 5.43
C GLU A 159 -17.89 -26.17 5.34
N GLY A 160 -17.48 -25.23 6.20
CA GLY A 160 -18.06 -23.90 6.29
C GLY A 160 -17.64 -22.97 5.14
N SER A 161 -18.53 -22.02 4.81
CA SER A 161 -18.24 -20.94 3.87
C SER A 161 -17.42 -19.83 4.53
N LEU A 162 -16.44 -19.29 3.80
CA LEU A 162 -15.71 -18.09 4.23
C LEU A 162 -16.65 -16.87 4.34
N GLN A 163 -17.62 -16.75 3.44
CA GLN A 163 -18.58 -15.65 3.45
C GLN A 163 -19.44 -15.71 4.73
N ASP A 164 -19.91 -16.91 5.11
CA ASP A 164 -20.65 -17.12 6.36
C ASP A 164 -19.78 -16.80 7.57
N TYR A 165 -18.53 -17.28 7.60
CA TYR A 165 -17.57 -16.95 8.68
C TYR A 165 -17.41 -15.44 8.89
N VAL A 166 -17.26 -14.66 7.80
CA VAL A 166 -17.10 -13.21 7.89
C VAL A 166 -18.40 -12.53 8.34
N ARG A 167 -19.54 -12.93 7.76
CA ARG A 167 -20.86 -12.35 8.08
C ARG A 167 -21.22 -12.56 9.55
N ASP A 168 -21.01 -13.77 10.05
CA ASP A 168 -21.46 -14.20 11.37
C ASP A 168 -20.38 -13.94 12.44
N SER A 169 -19.27 -13.29 12.08
CA SER A 169 -18.19 -12.95 13.02
C SER A 169 -18.60 -11.89 14.04
N GLU A 170 -18.45 -12.22 15.33
CA GLU A 170 -18.60 -11.27 16.43
C GLU A 170 -17.48 -10.20 16.44
N ASN A 171 -16.39 -10.41 15.71
CA ASN A 171 -15.28 -9.47 15.62
C ASN A 171 -15.65 -8.28 14.72
N GLN A 172 -16.17 -7.21 15.32
CA GLN A 172 -16.57 -6.00 14.61
C GLN A 172 -15.43 -5.38 13.79
N ALA A 173 -14.19 -5.42 14.29
CA ALA A 173 -13.05 -4.87 13.57
C ALA A 173 -12.73 -5.66 12.29
N LEU A 174 -12.94 -6.99 12.30
CA LEU A 174 -12.82 -7.82 11.11
C LEU A 174 -13.90 -7.47 10.08
N ARG A 175 -15.16 -7.39 10.51
CA ARG A 175 -16.28 -7.03 9.63
C ARG A 175 -16.08 -5.64 9.00
N GLN A 176 -15.61 -4.67 9.79
CA GLN A 176 -15.29 -3.34 9.30
C GLN A 176 -14.16 -3.37 8.26
N LEU A 177 -13.07 -4.11 8.52
CA LEU A 177 -11.98 -4.27 7.55
C LEU A 177 -12.49 -4.83 6.22
N VAL A 178 -13.29 -5.90 6.26
CA VAL A 178 -13.82 -6.52 5.04
C VAL A 178 -14.75 -5.55 4.29
N ALA A 179 -15.59 -4.80 5.02
CA ALA A 179 -16.45 -3.78 4.42
C ALA A 179 -15.63 -2.64 3.77
N GLU A 180 -14.57 -2.14 4.43
CA GLU A 180 -13.62 -1.17 3.87
C GLU A 180 -12.97 -1.71 2.58
N CYS A 181 -12.67 -3.01 2.54
CA CYS A 181 -12.16 -3.71 1.37
C CYS A 181 -13.28 -4.20 0.41
N GLY A 182 -14.47 -3.60 0.47
CA GLY A 182 -15.58 -3.86 -0.45
C GLY A 182 -16.02 -5.33 -0.52
N GLY A 183 -15.92 -6.07 0.58
CA GLY A 183 -16.36 -7.47 0.65
C GLY A 183 -15.41 -8.49 0.03
N ARG A 184 -14.26 -8.07 -0.53
CA ARG A 184 -13.32 -8.95 -1.24
C ARG A 184 -12.53 -9.80 -0.25
N VAL A 185 -12.88 -11.09 -0.16
CA VAL A 185 -12.24 -12.07 0.72
C VAL A 185 -11.90 -13.34 -0.04
N CYS A 186 -10.82 -14.01 0.34
CA CYS A 186 -10.42 -15.32 -0.18
C CYS A 186 -9.75 -16.15 0.93
N ALA A 187 -9.84 -17.48 0.89
CA ALA A 187 -9.22 -18.37 1.87
C ALA A 187 -8.16 -19.27 1.23
N PHE A 188 -7.04 -19.46 1.93
CA PHE A 188 -5.89 -20.25 1.49
C PHE A 188 -5.54 -21.32 2.52
N ASN A 189 -5.48 -22.57 2.05
CA ASN A 189 -4.71 -23.63 2.69
C ASN A 189 -3.32 -23.62 2.04
N ASN A 190 -2.34 -23.03 2.71
CA ASN A 190 -0.98 -22.91 2.18
C ASN A 190 -0.21 -24.26 2.17
N ARG A 191 -0.84 -25.35 2.65
CA ARG A 191 -0.32 -26.72 2.56
C ARG A 191 -0.96 -27.53 1.43
N ALA A 192 -2.02 -27.01 0.81
CA ALA A 192 -2.67 -27.63 -0.32
C ALA A 192 -1.68 -27.81 -1.48
N THR A 193 -1.86 -28.90 -2.23
CA THR A 193 -1.10 -29.21 -3.43
C THR A 193 -2.05 -29.66 -4.55
N GLY A 194 -1.58 -29.63 -5.79
CA GLY A 194 -2.35 -30.11 -6.94
C GLY A 194 -3.68 -29.37 -7.11
N PRO A 195 -4.80 -30.08 -7.35
CA PRO A 195 -6.09 -29.46 -7.69
C PRO A 195 -6.62 -28.47 -6.64
N GLU A 196 -6.41 -28.73 -5.33
CA GLU A 196 -6.86 -27.82 -4.27
C GLU A 196 -6.07 -26.51 -4.31
N GLN A 197 -4.76 -26.58 -4.53
CA GLN A 197 -3.91 -25.41 -4.70
C GLN A 197 -4.29 -24.60 -5.94
N GLU A 198 -4.53 -25.27 -7.06
CA GLU A 198 -4.95 -24.62 -8.31
C GLU A 198 -6.31 -23.93 -8.16
N ALA A 199 -7.26 -24.56 -7.45
CA ALA A 199 -8.58 -24.00 -7.20
C ALA A 199 -8.53 -22.71 -6.36
N GLN A 200 -7.79 -22.70 -5.24
CA GLN A 200 -7.69 -21.50 -4.40
C GLN A 200 -6.94 -20.36 -5.10
N VAL A 201 -5.92 -20.67 -5.92
CA VAL A 201 -5.23 -19.66 -6.72
C VAL A 201 -6.17 -19.10 -7.79
N THR A 202 -6.94 -19.95 -8.46
CA THR A 202 -7.95 -19.52 -9.44
C THR A 202 -9.01 -18.62 -8.81
N GLU A 203 -9.50 -18.94 -7.61
CA GLU A 203 -10.45 -18.10 -6.87
C GLU A 203 -9.88 -16.71 -6.58
N LEU A 204 -8.64 -16.63 -6.09
CA LEU A 204 -7.96 -15.35 -5.86
C LEU A 204 -7.76 -14.56 -7.15
N MET A 205 -7.28 -15.22 -8.21
CA MET A 205 -6.95 -14.52 -9.45
C MET A 205 -8.21 -13.96 -10.13
N ARG A 206 -9.35 -14.66 -10.05
CA ARG A 206 -10.64 -14.09 -10.50
C ARG A 206 -11.02 -12.82 -9.73
N LEU A 207 -10.83 -12.79 -8.40
CA LEU A 207 -11.05 -11.56 -7.62
C LEU A 207 -10.10 -10.43 -8.02
N VAL A 208 -8.86 -10.75 -8.40
CA VAL A 208 -7.89 -9.77 -8.91
C VAL A 208 -8.32 -9.26 -10.28
N GLU A 209 -8.74 -10.13 -11.20
CA GLU A 209 -9.22 -9.74 -12.53
C GLU A 209 -10.45 -8.84 -12.44
N ASP A 210 -11.43 -9.21 -11.61
CA ASP A 210 -12.63 -8.41 -11.36
C ASP A 210 -12.25 -7.03 -10.80
N LEU A 211 -11.36 -7.00 -9.80
CA LEU A 211 -10.85 -5.76 -9.24
C LEU A 211 -10.14 -4.89 -10.29
N VAL A 212 -9.29 -5.46 -11.13
CA VAL A 212 -8.56 -4.72 -12.17
C VAL A 212 -9.52 -4.19 -13.22
N ARG A 213 -10.51 -4.98 -13.64
CA ARG A 213 -11.54 -4.58 -14.59
C ARG A 213 -12.40 -3.44 -14.05
N ASP A 214 -12.83 -3.50 -12.80
CA ASP A 214 -13.61 -2.45 -12.13
C ASP A 214 -12.81 -1.13 -11.98
N ARG A 215 -11.48 -1.19 -12.07
CA ARG A 215 -10.57 -0.04 -12.06
C ARG A 215 -10.08 0.35 -13.45
N GLY A 216 -10.66 -0.19 -14.52
CA GLY A 216 -10.30 0.12 -15.90
C GLY A 216 -8.86 -0.28 -16.26
N GLY A 217 -8.33 -1.32 -15.63
CA GLY A 217 -6.95 -1.78 -15.82
C GLY A 217 -5.90 -1.02 -14.99
N ALA A 218 -6.26 0.08 -14.33
CA ALA A 218 -5.29 0.93 -13.65
C ALA A 218 -4.80 0.32 -12.32
N PRO A 219 -3.48 0.29 -12.06
CA PRO A 219 -2.95 -0.06 -10.74
C PRO A 219 -3.23 1.04 -9.71
N TYR A 220 -3.19 0.68 -8.43
CA TYR A 220 -3.22 1.66 -7.35
C TYR A 220 -2.03 2.62 -7.46
N THR A 221 -2.25 3.93 -7.32
CA THR A 221 -1.16 4.90 -7.36
C THR A 221 -1.32 6.02 -6.33
N ASN A 222 -0.21 6.68 -5.99
CA ASN A 222 -0.15 7.85 -5.15
C ASN A 222 1.05 8.73 -5.53
N ASP A 223 1.30 9.80 -4.78
CA ASP A 223 2.41 10.73 -5.03
C ASP A 223 3.79 10.05 -4.98
N VAL A 224 3.97 9.07 -4.09
CA VAL A 224 5.23 8.32 -3.98
C VAL A 224 5.46 7.44 -5.21
N TYR A 225 4.42 6.75 -5.70
CA TYR A 225 4.52 5.95 -6.95
C TYR A 225 4.76 6.83 -8.18
N ARG A 226 4.18 8.03 -8.25
CA ARG A 226 4.45 8.99 -9.33
C ARG A 226 5.90 9.48 -9.30
N LEU A 227 6.42 9.77 -8.11
CA LEU A 227 7.85 10.10 -7.93
C LEU A 227 8.74 8.93 -8.37
N ALA A 228 8.41 7.70 -7.94
CA ALA A 228 9.17 6.51 -8.32
C ALA A 228 9.26 6.33 -9.84
N GLN A 229 8.17 6.61 -10.57
CA GLN A 229 8.14 6.56 -12.05
C GLN A 229 8.95 7.69 -12.69
N ALA A 230 8.79 8.93 -12.21
CA ALA A 230 9.53 10.08 -12.72
C ALA A 230 11.06 9.95 -12.57
N LEU A 231 11.51 9.16 -11.59
CA LEU A 231 12.93 8.88 -11.34
C LEU A 231 13.47 7.66 -12.13
N GLY A 232 12.76 7.14 -13.13
CA GLY A 232 13.13 5.92 -13.85
C GLY A 232 14.53 5.92 -14.50
N GLY A 233 15.06 7.09 -14.87
CA GLY A 233 16.41 7.25 -15.44
C GLY A 233 17.51 7.58 -14.42
N VAL A 234 17.18 7.64 -13.12
CA VAL A 234 18.12 7.96 -12.05
C VAL A 234 18.76 6.67 -11.52
N SER A 235 19.98 6.75 -10.97
CA SER A 235 20.65 5.58 -10.39
C SER A 235 19.78 4.91 -9.31
N PRO A 236 19.81 3.57 -9.17
CA PRO A 236 18.97 2.85 -8.21
C PRO A 236 19.10 3.35 -6.76
N GLU A 237 20.32 3.73 -6.35
CA GLU A 237 20.61 4.23 -5.00
C GLU A 237 19.96 5.59 -4.75
N GLU A 238 20.12 6.53 -5.69
CA GLU A 238 19.55 7.87 -5.58
C GLU A 238 18.02 7.83 -5.69
N ARG A 239 17.50 6.96 -6.57
CA ARG A 239 16.07 6.71 -6.70
C ARG A 239 15.48 6.18 -5.38
N LEU A 240 16.16 5.23 -4.74
CA LEU A 240 15.75 4.72 -3.43
C LEU A 240 15.80 5.81 -2.36
N ARG A 241 16.88 6.60 -2.31
CA ARG A 241 17.03 7.70 -1.34
C ARG A 241 15.87 8.69 -1.44
N LYS A 242 15.59 9.21 -2.64
CA LYS A 242 14.50 10.18 -2.86
C LYS A 242 13.11 9.61 -2.53
N VAL A 243 12.86 8.35 -2.88
CA VAL A 243 11.58 7.70 -2.54
C VAL A 243 11.44 7.49 -1.04
N ALA A 244 12.50 7.04 -0.36
CA ALA A 244 12.51 6.89 1.10
C ALA A 244 12.29 8.24 1.82
N GLU A 245 12.94 9.32 1.36
CA GLU A 245 12.72 10.68 1.86
C GLU A 245 11.25 11.13 1.68
N GLN A 246 10.64 10.86 0.52
CA GLN A 246 9.23 11.16 0.29
C GLN A 246 8.30 10.38 1.22
N VAL A 247 8.58 9.08 1.44
CA VAL A 247 7.82 8.25 2.40
C VAL A 247 7.93 8.83 3.81
N ALA A 248 9.14 9.16 4.26
CA ALA A 248 9.38 9.74 5.58
C ALA A 248 8.64 11.08 5.74
N GLY A 249 8.72 11.96 4.74
CA GLY A 249 8.03 13.25 4.72
C GLY A 249 6.51 13.12 4.79
N ARG A 250 5.93 12.14 4.08
CA ARG A 250 4.49 11.86 4.12
C ARG A 250 4.04 11.41 5.51
N GLN A 251 4.80 10.54 6.16
CA GLN A 251 4.47 10.05 7.50
C GLN A 251 4.59 11.13 8.57
N LEU A 252 5.58 12.01 8.47
CA LEU A 252 5.69 13.17 9.34
C LEU A 252 4.47 14.09 9.18
N LYS A 253 4.08 14.42 7.95
CA LYS A 253 2.89 15.24 7.69
C LYS A 253 1.61 14.63 8.28
N GLN A 254 1.42 13.32 8.13
CA GLN A 254 0.27 12.63 8.74
C GLN A 254 0.30 12.68 10.27
N ARG A 255 1.46 12.46 10.91
CA ARG A 255 1.61 12.59 12.36
C ARG A 255 1.28 14.00 12.86
N TRP A 256 1.83 15.03 12.21
CA TRP A 256 1.58 16.43 12.58
C TRP A 256 0.14 16.84 12.32
N GLY A 257 -0.44 16.44 11.19
CA GLY A 257 -1.86 16.67 10.90
C GLY A 257 -2.78 16.03 11.94
N TRP A 258 -2.46 14.81 12.38
CA TRP A 258 -3.21 14.15 13.46
C TRP A 258 -3.06 14.83 14.81
N LEU A 259 -1.85 15.29 15.17
CA LEU A 259 -1.61 16.04 16.41
C LEU A 259 -2.37 17.38 16.41
N LEU A 260 -2.37 18.10 15.30
CA LEU A 260 -3.11 19.36 15.15
C LEU A 260 -4.62 19.13 15.20
N ALA A 261 -5.14 18.09 14.53
CA ALA A 261 -6.55 17.71 14.59
C ALA A 261 -6.98 17.27 16.00
N SER A 262 -6.13 16.55 16.71
CA SER A 262 -6.38 16.12 18.10
C SER A 262 -6.40 17.29 19.08
N ARG A 263 -5.67 18.37 18.77
CA ARG A 263 -5.64 19.62 19.56
C ARG A 263 -6.87 20.50 19.33
N TRP A 264 -7.63 20.25 18.25
CA TRP A 264 -8.86 20.98 17.91
C TRP A 264 -10.16 20.25 18.35
N LYS A 265 -10.07 19.05 18.90
CA LYS A 265 -11.19 18.37 19.58
C LYS A 265 -11.40 18.97 20.98
N TRP A 266 -11.85 20.22 21.06
CA TRP A 266 -12.35 20.80 22.31
C TRP A 266 -13.80 20.34 22.54
N PRO A 267 -14.22 20.02 23.78
CA PRO A 267 -15.62 19.79 24.07
C PRO A 267 -16.39 21.10 23.90
N GLU A 268 -17.57 21.06 23.28
CA GLU A 268 -18.53 22.17 23.16
C GLU A 268 -19.07 22.69 24.52
N ALA A 269 -18.40 22.38 25.64
CA ALA A 269 -18.87 22.62 27.00
C ALA A 269 -18.10 23.70 27.77
N LEU A 270 -17.25 24.50 27.13
CA LEU A 270 -16.64 25.67 27.78
C LEU A 270 -16.94 26.92 26.96
N GLY A 271 -17.93 27.66 27.44
CA GLY A 271 -18.46 28.88 26.84
C GLY A 271 -17.38 29.92 26.52
N THR A 272 -17.77 30.85 25.64
CA THR A 272 -17.05 31.92 24.93
C THR A 272 -16.21 32.90 25.78
N TRP A 273 -15.96 32.62 27.06
CA TRP A 273 -15.22 33.51 27.97
C TRP A 273 -13.69 33.32 27.95
N TRP A 274 -13.16 32.16 27.57
CA TRP A 274 -11.70 31.93 27.56
C TRP A 274 -11.01 32.25 26.23
N SER A 275 -11.75 32.27 25.11
CA SER A 275 -11.20 32.59 23.79
C SER A 275 -10.78 34.06 23.66
N LEU A 276 -11.45 34.98 24.36
CA LEU A 276 -11.07 36.39 24.39
C LEU A 276 -9.86 36.65 25.31
N SER A 277 -9.69 35.86 26.38
CA SER A 277 -8.59 36.02 27.33
C SER A 277 -7.23 35.58 26.74
N LEU A 278 -7.20 34.52 25.92
CA LEU A 278 -5.96 34.10 25.26
C LEU A 278 -5.57 35.03 24.09
N ALA A 279 -6.55 35.56 23.36
CA ALA A 279 -6.31 36.54 22.29
C ALA A 279 -5.74 37.86 22.86
N GLY A 280 -6.21 38.28 24.03
CA GLY A 280 -5.68 39.45 24.75
C GLY A 280 -4.24 39.26 25.28
N LEU A 281 -3.89 38.06 25.76
CA LEU A 281 -2.53 37.76 26.22
C LEU A 281 -1.51 37.72 25.07
N LEU A 282 -1.90 37.23 23.88
CA LEU A 282 -1.06 37.23 22.69
C LEU A 282 -0.86 38.63 22.09
N SER A 283 -1.87 39.50 22.16
CA SER A 283 -1.74 40.90 21.70
C SER A 283 -0.93 41.76 22.68
N GLY A 284 -1.00 41.50 23.99
CA GLY A 284 -0.15 42.16 25.00
C GLY A 284 1.35 41.84 24.87
N LEU A 285 1.69 40.59 24.53
CA LEU A 285 3.09 40.18 24.33
C LEU A 285 3.73 40.80 23.07
N ILE A 286 2.94 41.04 22.01
CA ILE A 286 3.42 41.68 20.77
C ILE A 286 3.71 43.18 21.01
N LEU A 287 2.93 43.87 21.85
CA LEU A 287 3.17 45.28 22.18
C LEU A 287 4.35 45.46 23.15
N LEU A 288 4.55 44.56 24.10
CA LEU A 288 5.69 44.59 25.02
C LEU A 288 7.03 44.31 24.31
N TYR A 289 7.05 43.44 23.30
CA TYR A 289 8.28 43.19 22.50
C TYR A 289 8.50 44.20 21.36
N GLY A 290 7.45 44.81 20.80
CA GLY A 290 7.56 45.85 19.78
C GLY A 290 8.16 47.17 20.31
N SER A 291 7.95 47.47 21.59
CA SER A 291 8.43 48.70 22.23
C SER A 291 9.93 48.72 22.51
N HIS A 292 10.58 47.55 22.56
CA HIS A 292 12.01 47.42 22.88
C HIS A 292 12.94 47.57 21.66
N TRP A 293 12.38 47.65 20.44
CA TRP A 293 13.12 47.77 19.18
C TRP A 293 13.15 49.20 18.60
N LEU A 294 12.38 50.13 19.15
CA LEU A 294 12.24 51.50 18.61
C LEU A 294 13.06 52.59 19.35
N TRP A 295 13.78 52.25 20.42
CA TRP A 295 14.56 53.21 21.23
C TRP A 295 16.01 52.76 21.55
N GLY A 296 16.58 51.87 20.73
CA GLY A 296 17.94 51.33 20.91
C GLY A 296 18.97 51.83 19.88
N GLY A 297 18.75 53.00 19.28
CA GLY A 297 19.63 53.53 18.23
C GLY A 297 19.79 55.04 18.29
N ARG A 298 20.63 55.53 19.22
CA ARG A 298 21.44 56.76 19.11
C ARG A 298 22.14 57.03 20.44
N SER A 299 23.42 56.68 20.50
CA SER A 299 24.54 57.50 21.01
C SER A 299 25.79 56.63 21.05
#